data_AF-A0A1V8Y5N2-F1
#
_entry.id   AF-A0A1V8Y5N2-F1
#
_cell.length_a   1.000
_cell.length_b   1.000
_cell.length_c   1.000
_cell.angle_alpha   90.00
_cell.angle_beta   90.00
_cell.angle_gamma   90.00
#
_symmetry.space_group_name_H-M   'P 1'
#
loop_
_entity.id
_entity.type
_entity.pdbx_description
1 polymer ?
#
loop_
_entity_poly.entity_id
_entity_poly.type
_entity_poly.pdbx_seq_one_letter_code
_entity_poly.pdbx_strand_id
1 'polypeptide(L)'
;MIDVAKLRGLIVERGTTQQAVADSIGINRSTFYRKMKNGGDFTVAEAKKIKEEVPLTDYEAVEIFFGRKVAFSQLEGSKQLA
;
A
#
# COMPACT_ATOMS: atom_id res chain seq x y z
N MET A 1 6.01 5.52 5.58
CA MET A 1 6.54 4.18 5.85
C MET A 1 5.38 3.22 5.79
N ILE A 2 5.44 2.27 4.87
CA ILE A 2 4.33 1.34 4.61
C ILE A 2 4.40 0.08 5.49
N ASP A 3 3.29 -0.65 5.63
CA ASP A 3 3.28 -1.99 6.21
C ASP A 3 3.67 -3.04 5.15
N VAL A 4 4.98 -3.26 5.02
CA VAL A 4 5.55 -4.24 4.10
C VAL A 4 5.12 -5.67 4.44
N ALA A 5 5.01 -6.01 5.73
CA ALA A 5 4.72 -7.38 6.15
C ALA A 5 3.31 -7.75 5.69
N LYS A 6 2.35 -6.85 5.90
CA LYS A 6 0.97 -7.02 5.44
C LYS A 6 0.89 -7.10 3.92
N LEU A 7 1.57 -6.21 3.19
CA LEU A 7 1.58 -6.25 1.74
C LEU A 7 2.17 -7.56 1.19
N ARG A 8 3.24 -8.09 1.79
CA ARG A 8 3.82 -9.38 1.39
C ARG A 8 2.86 -10.55 1.63
N GLY A 9 2.17 -10.59 2.76
CA GLY A 9 1.18 -11.61 3.06
C GLY A 9 0.10 -11.65 2.00
N LEU A 10 -0.48 -10.48 1.70
CA LEU A 10 -1.56 -10.35 0.71
C LEU A 10 -1.11 -10.70 -0.72
N ILE A 11 0.11 -10.35 -1.12
CA ILE A 11 0.67 -10.77 -2.41
C ILE A 11 0.64 -12.29 -2.55
N VAL A 12 1.04 -13.02 -1.51
CA VAL A 12 1.07 -14.49 -1.50
C VAL A 12 -0.34 -15.07 -1.42
N GLU A 13 -1.20 -14.54 -0.55
CA GLU A 13 -2.60 -14.97 -0.41
C GLU A 13 -3.42 -14.78 -1.68
N ARG A 14 -3.08 -13.79 -2.51
CA ARG A 14 -3.69 -13.54 -3.83
C ARG A 14 -3.04 -14.33 -4.96
N GLY A 15 -2.09 -15.23 -4.66
CA GLY A 15 -1.50 -16.15 -5.64
C GLY A 15 -0.57 -15.48 -6.65
N THR A 16 -0.01 -14.32 -6.33
CA THR A 16 0.94 -13.59 -7.19
C THR A 16 2.31 -13.46 -6.52
N THR A 17 3.25 -12.77 -7.17
CA THR A 17 4.61 -12.57 -6.67
C THR A 17 4.99 -11.10 -6.69
N GLN A 18 5.95 -10.71 -5.84
CA GLN A 18 6.53 -9.36 -5.86
C GLN A 18 7.09 -8.97 -7.23
N GLN A 19 7.59 -9.93 -8.00
CA GLN A 19 8.12 -9.72 -9.35
C GLN A 19 6.99 -9.42 -10.34
N ALA A 20 5.92 -10.23 -10.32
CA ALA A 20 4.75 -10.02 -11.16
C ALA A 20 4.07 -8.67 -10.87
N VAL A 21 3.94 -8.30 -9.59
CA VAL A 21 3.40 -6.99 -9.19
C VAL A 21 4.28 -5.86 -9.74
N ALA A 22 5.60 -5.94 -9.59
CA ALA A 22 6.52 -4.93 -10.11
C ALA A 22 6.38 -4.75 -11.63
N ASP A 23 6.32 -5.86 -12.36
CA ASP A 23 6.16 -5.85 -13.82
C ASP A 23 4.81 -5.26 -14.24
N SER A 24 3.72 -5.67 -13.58
CA SER A 24 2.35 -5.21 -13.88
C SER A 24 2.19 -3.70 -13.64
N ILE A 25 2.70 -3.18 -12.53
CA ILE A 25 2.57 -1.76 -12.21
C ILE A 25 3.57 -0.88 -12.98
N GLY A 26 4.50 -1.49 -13.72
CA GLY A 26 5.45 -0.84 -14.62
C GLY A 26 6.66 -0.24 -13.91
N ILE A 27 7.14 -0.87 -12.83
CA ILE A 27 8.33 -0.42 -12.10
C ILE A 27 9.46 -1.43 -12.21
N ASN A 28 10.70 -0.94 -12.15
CA ASN A 28 11.84 -1.84 -12.14
C ASN A 28 11.82 -2.75 -10.89
N ARG A 29 11.96 -4.07 -11.08
CA ARG A 29 11.96 -5.07 -9.99
C ARG A 29 12.93 -4.76 -8.86
N SER A 30 14.14 -4.26 -9.17
CA SER A 30 15.13 -3.88 -8.13
C SER A 30 14.68 -2.68 -7.32
N THR A 31 13.98 -1.74 -7.95
CA THR A 31 13.36 -0.59 -7.27
C THR A 31 12.23 -1.05 -6.37
N PHE A 32 11.34 -1.93 -6.85
CA PHE A 32 10.29 -2.52 -6.02
C PHE A 32 10.87 -3.24 -4.81
N TYR A 33 11.86 -4.11 -5.03
CA TYR A 33 12.53 -4.84 -3.95
C TYR A 33 13.16 -3.90 -2.92
N ARG A 34 13.80 -2.81 -3.35
CA ARG A 34 14.38 -1.81 -2.45
C ARG A 34 13.29 -1.09 -1.64
N LYS A 35 12.16 -0.74 -2.25
CA LYS A 35 11.00 -0.16 -1.54
C LYS A 35 10.45 -1.16 -0.51
N MET A 36 10.27 -2.43 -0.89
CA MET A 36 9.82 -3.48 0.02
C MET A 36 10.83 -3.80 1.14
N LYS A 37 12.14 -3.63 0.91
CA LYS A 37 13.15 -3.85 1.96
C LYS A 37 13.20 -2.71 2.98
N ASN A 38 13.08 -1.47 2.51
CA ASN A 38 13.31 -0.28 3.33
C ASN A 38 12.00 0.36 3.87
N GLY A 39 10.84 -0.28 3.69
CA GLY A 39 9.54 0.30 4.04
C GLY A 39 9.20 1.55 3.22
N GLY A 40 9.76 1.62 2.01
CA GLY A 40 9.95 2.82 1.22
C GLY A 40 8.67 3.45 0.66
N ASP A 41 8.87 4.61 0.03
CA ASP A 41 7.78 5.48 -0.41
C ASP A 41 7.27 5.04 -1.78
N PHE A 42 6.14 4.33 -1.76
CA PHE A 42 5.30 4.19 -2.93
C PHE A 42 4.57 5.52 -3.19
N THR A 43 4.64 6.00 -4.42
CA THR A 43 3.81 7.13 -4.86
C THR A 43 2.33 6.73 -4.81
N VAL A 44 1.44 7.71 -4.73
CA VAL A 44 -0.02 7.45 -4.78
C VAL A 44 -0.40 6.68 -6.05
N ALA A 45 0.25 6.97 -7.18
CA ALA A 45 -0.01 6.26 -8.44
C ALA A 45 0.43 4.79 -8.36
N GLU A 46 1.60 4.50 -7.79
CA GLU A 46 2.04 3.11 -7.57
C GLU A 46 1.12 2.38 -6.59
N ALA A 47 0.72 3.03 -5.49
CA ALA A 47 -0.20 2.44 -4.50
C ALA A 47 -1.57 2.08 -5.11
N LYS A 48 -2.12 2.95 -5.97
CA LYS A 48 -3.37 2.68 -6.71
C LYS A 48 -3.24 1.46 -7.62
N LYS A 49 -2.17 1.40 -8.42
CA LYS A 49 -1.90 0.23 -9.27
C LYS A 49 -1.69 -1.04 -8.48
N ILE A 50 -1.01 -0.97 -7.33
CA ILE A 50 -0.84 -2.15 -6.44
C ILE A 50 -2.18 -2.61 -5.89
N LYS A 51 -3.09 -1.70 -5.50
CA LYS A 51 -4.45 -2.04 -5.06
C LYS A 51 -5.25 -2.76 -6.15
N GLU A 52 -5.03 -2.41 -7.42
CA GLU A 52 -5.70 -3.04 -8.55
C GLU A 52 -5.09 -4.42 -8.87
N GLU A 53 -3.75 -4.52 -8.91
CA GLU A 53 -3.01 -5.74 -9.24
C GLU A 53 -3.06 -6.80 -8.12
N VAL A 54 -2.96 -6.36 -6.88
CA VAL A 54 -3.21 -7.15 -5.68
C VAL A 54 -4.55 -6.65 -5.18
N PRO A 55 -5.69 -7.32 -5.43
CA PRO A 55 -7.00 -6.76 -5.15
C PRO A 55 -7.19 -6.44 -3.65
N LEU A 56 -6.81 -5.23 -3.25
CA LEU A 56 -6.87 -4.72 -1.88
C LEU A 56 -8.22 -4.03 -1.68
N THR A 57 -8.82 -4.28 -0.53
CA THR A 57 -9.91 -3.44 -0.02
C THR A 57 -9.37 -2.03 0.30
N ASP A 58 -10.27 -1.05 0.38
CA ASP A 58 -9.90 0.30 0.82
C ASP A 58 -9.25 0.30 2.21
N TYR A 59 -9.76 -0.55 3.10
CA TYR A 59 -9.23 -0.71 4.44
C TYR A 59 -7.79 -1.26 4.44
N GLU A 60 -7.53 -2.34 3.69
CA GLU A 60 -6.18 -2.90 3.56
C GLU A 60 -5.20 -1.90 2.93
N ALA A 61 -5.64 -1.17 1.89
CA ALA A 61 -4.82 -0.15 1.25
C ALA A 61 -4.47 0.99 2.22
N VAL A 62 -5.43 1.43 3.05
CA VAL A 62 -5.20 2.42 4.10
C VAL A 62 -4.20 1.90 5.14
N GLU A 63 -4.37 0.68 5.64
CA GLU A 63 -3.45 0.10 6.62
C GLU A 63 -2.03 -0.04 6.07
N ILE A 64 -1.89 -0.47 4.81
CA ILE A 64 -0.58 -0.68 4.18
C ILE A 64 0.11 0.65 3.89
N PHE A 65 -0.56 1.56 3.19
CA PHE A 65 0.08 2.75 2.63
C PHE A 65 0.01 3.97 3.56
N PHE A 66 -0.94 3.99 4.51
CA PHE A 66 -1.20 5.13 5.40
C PHE A 66 -1.12 4.78 6.90
N GLY A 67 -0.84 3.51 7.24
CA GLY A 67 -0.71 3.03 8.61
C GLY A 67 0.31 3.81 9.45
N ARG A 68 -0.07 4.09 10.70
CA ARG A 68 0.68 4.79 11.77
C ARG A 68 0.87 6.32 11.63
N LYS A 69 0.55 6.97 10.51
CA LYS A 69 0.73 8.43 10.33
C LYS A 69 -0.50 9.25 9.93
N VAL A 70 -1.67 8.64 9.74
CA VAL A 70 -2.94 9.39 9.70
C VAL A 70 -3.43 9.63 11.12
N ALA A 71 -2.63 10.37 11.89
CA ALA A 71 -3.03 10.86 13.20
C ALA A 71 -4.29 11.72 13.03
N PHE A 72 -5.43 11.21 13.52
CA PHE A 72 -6.58 11.87 14.17
C PHE A 72 -7.00 13.31 13.80
N SER A 73 -6.54 13.90 12.70
CA SER A 73 -6.73 15.32 12.37
C SER A 73 -7.91 15.58 11.44
N GLN A 74 -8.60 14.54 10.97
CA GLN A 74 -9.72 14.68 10.02
C GLN A 74 -11.05 14.11 10.53
N LEU A 75 -11.12 13.54 11.74
CA LEU A 75 -12.40 13.07 12.33
C LEU A 75 -13.06 14.11 13.25
N GLU A 76 -12.31 15.09 13.74
CA GLU A 76 -12.84 16.17 14.60
C GLU A 76 -13.70 17.19 13.82
N GLY A 77 -13.57 17.26 12.49
CA GLY A 77 -14.32 18.21 11.64
C GLY A 77 -15.80 17.90 11.44
N SER A 78 -16.29 16.73 11.88
CA SER A 78 -17.68 16.29 11.66
C SER A 78 -18.56 16.38 12.90
N LYS A 79 -18.02 16.80 14.05
CA LYS A 79 -18.75 16.88 15.32
C LYS A 79 -19.22 18.28 15.70
N GLN A 80 -19.07 19.27 14.83
CA GLN A 80 -19.54 20.63 15.07
C GLN A 80 -20.72 21.00 14.15
N LEU A 81 -21.66 20.08 13.96
CA LEU A 81 -23.00 20.36 13.44
C LEU A 81 -23.97 19.32 14.01
N ALA A 82 -24.31 19.47 15.29
CA ALA A 82 -25.51 18.91 15.92
C ALA A 82 -25.87 19.78 17.12
#